data_AF-A0A3N4HNZ4-F1
#
_entry.id   AF-A0A3N4HNZ4-F1
#
_cell.length_a   1.000
_cell.length_b   1.000
_cell.length_c   1.000
_cell.angle_alpha   90.00
_cell.angle_beta   90.00
_cell.angle_gamma   90.00
#
_symmetry.space_group_name_H-M   'P 1'
#
loop_
_entity.id
_entity.type
_entity.pdbx_description
1 polymer ?
#
loop_
_entity_poly.entity_id
_entity_poly.type
_entity_poly.pdbx_seq_one_letter_code
_entity_poly.pdbx_strand_id
1 'polypeptide(L)'
;KGALTKSILDNGGAVIDSSLETLFTLPPLTPGTTISNPTLHLSPDEKEAANKQVVVVADKYCRREKFLQALALGLPVVHVRWVQDCAAHHKLLSWAAYQLPSGESAFLDGTVISRAHQPGLEGSLETMVERRPRLLSGKRMVFVV
;
A
#
# COMPACT_ATOMS: atom_id res chain seq x y z
N LYS A 1 6.31 17.39 -5.57
CA LYS A 1 5.23 17.06 -4.60
C LYS A 1 4.02 17.99 -4.73
N GLY A 2 4.15 19.32 -4.57
CA GLY A 2 3.00 20.25 -4.56
C GLY A 2 2.09 20.24 -5.80
N ALA A 3 2.66 20.25 -7.02
CA ALA A 3 1.86 20.21 -8.25
C ALA A 3 1.06 18.90 -8.42
N LEU A 4 1.64 17.77 -8.01
CA LEU A 4 0.98 16.45 -8.06
C LEU A 4 -0.19 16.40 -7.07
N THR A 5 0.05 16.81 -5.82
CA THR A 5 -0.99 16.90 -4.78
C THR A 5 -2.14 17.79 -5.25
N LYS A 6 -1.84 18.96 -5.82
CA LYS A 6 -2.86 19.85 -6.39
C LYS A 6 -3.66 19.15 -7.49
N SER A 7 -2.99 18.48 -8.42
CA SER A 7 -3.67 17.73 -9.49
C SER A 7 -4.60 16.65 -8.97
N ILE A 8 -4.24 15.94 -7.89
CA ILE A 8 -5.09 14.91 -7.27
C ILE A 8 -6.34 15.56 -6.66
N LEU A 9 -6.16 16.63 -5.90
CA LEU A 9 -7.26 17.34 -5.23
C LEU A 9 -8.22 17.99 -6.24
N ASP A 10 -7.67 18.65 -7.27
CA ASP A 10 -8.46 19.31 -8.33
C ASP A 10 -9.31 18.29 -9.15
N ASN A 11 -8.94 17.00 -9.13
CA ASN A 11 -9.69 15.91 -9.77
C ASN A 11 -10.50 15.07 -8.77
N GLY A 12 -10.76 15.58 -7.55
CA GLY A 12 -11.63 14.95 -6.55
C GLY A 12 -10.99 13.76 -5.80
N GLY A 13 -9.69 13.56 -5.93
CA GLY A 13 -8.94 12.58 -5.14
C GLY A 13 -8.61 13.09 -3.72
N ALA A 14 -8.25 12.17 -2.83
CA ALA A 14 -7.77 12.48 -1.49
C ALA A 14 -6.28 12.16 -1.37
N VAL A 15 -5.55 12.95 -0.59
CA VAL A 15 -4.14 12.72 -0.30
C VAL A 15 -3.96 12.44 1.19
N ILE A 16 -3.40 11.28 1.49
CA ILE A 16 -3.05 10.88 2.86
C ILE A 16 -1.62 11.34 3.11
N ASP A 17 -1.46 12.52 3.70
CA ASP A 17 -0.13 13.03 4.08
C ASP A 17 0.42 12.34 5.35
N SER A 18 -0.47 11.81 6.19
CA SER A 18 -0.17 10.97 7.37
C SER A 18 0.61 9.69 7.01
N SER A 19 1.23 9.05 8.01
CA SER A 19 1.81 7.72 7.84
C SER A 19 0.70 6.69 7.55
N LEU A 20 0.99 5.68 6.72
CA LEU A 20 0.00 4.63 6.41
C LEU A 20 -0.50 3.91 7.67
N GLU A 21 0.26 3.96 8.76
CA GLU A 21 -0.09 3.43 10.07
C GLU A 21 -1.39 4.01 10.62
N THR A 22 -1.73 5.28 10.33
CA THR A 22 -2.97 5.90 10.83
C THR A 22 -4.23 5.25 10.22
N LEU A 23 -4.08 4.55 9.09
CA LEU A 23 -5.16 3.80 8.47
C LEU A 23 -5.51 2.53 9.26
N PHE A 24 -4.70 2.14 10.24
CA PHE A 24 -4.85 0.88 10.95
C PHE A 24 -4.93 1.09 12.46
N THR A 25 -5.67 0.21 13.13
CA THR A 25 -5.72 0.13 14.58
C THR A 25 -5.19 -1.22 15.02
N LEU A 26 -4.28 -1.20 15.99
CA LEU A 26 -3.81 -2.42 16.64
C LEU A 26 -4.81 -2.84 17.72
N PRO A 27 -5.16 -4.13 17.82
CA PRO A 27 -5.94 -4.61 18.95
C PRO A 27 -5.16 -4.37 20.26
N PRO A 28 -5.85 -4.08 21.37
CA PRO A 28 -5.20 -3.83 22.64
C PRO A 28 -4.35 -5.04 23.06
N LEU A 29 -3.03 -4.81 23.17
CA LEU A 29 -2.05 -5.80 23.62
C LEU A 29 -2.23 -6.01 25.13
N THR A 30 -3.15 -6.89 25.51
CA THR A 30 -3.29 -7.32 26.91
C THR A 30 -2.18 -8.33 27.24
N PRO A 31 -1.36 -8.09 28.28
CA PRO A 31 -0.33 -9.04 28.68
C PRO A 31 -0.97 -10.37 29.07
N GLY A 32 -0.50 -11.47 28.47
CA GLY A 32 -1.03 -12.83 28.68
C GLY A 32 -2.05 -13.29 27.65
N THR A 33 -2.56 -12.42 26.78
CA THR A 33 -3.45 -12.80 25.68
C THR A 33 -2.62 -13.27 24.48
N THR A 34 -2.62 -14.58 24.20
CA THR A 34 -2.14 -15.09 22.91
C THR A 34 -3.04 -14.56 21.81
N ILE A 35 -2.56 -13.59 21.03
CA ILE A 35 -3.26 -13.15 19.82
C ILE A 35 -3.20 -14.30 18.82
N SER A 36 -4.23 -15.15 18.83
CA SER A 36 -4.31 -16.35 17.99
C SER A 36 -4.42 -16.02 16.51
N ASN A 37 -4.71 -14.77 16.14
CA ASN A 37 -4.60 -14.22 14.78
C ASN A 37 -4.51 -12.67 14.83
N PRO A 38 -3.31 -12.06 14.81
CA PRO A 38 -3.21 -10.60 14.71
C PRO A 38 -3.75 -10.16 13.36
N THR A 39 -5.00 -9.72 13.36
CA THR A 39 -5.68 -9.21 12.18
C THR A 39 -5.50 -7.70 12.18
N LEU A 40 -4.98 -7.18 11.07
CA LEU A 40 -4.79 -5.75 10.90
C LEU A 40 -6.17 -5.15 10.64
N HIS A 41 -6.69 -4.37 11.59
CA HIS A 41 -7.98 -3.71 11.45
C HIS A 41 -7.79 -2.31 10.88
N LEU A 42 -8.67 -1.90 9.96
CA LEU A 42 -8.72 -0.53 9.50
C LEU A 42 -9.23 0.38 10.62
N SER A 43 -8.64 1.57 10.73
CA SER A 43 -9.06 2.55 11.72
C SER A 43 -10.50 2.99 11.46
N PRO A 44 -11.36 3.03 12.50
CA PRO A 44 -12.73 3.52 12.36
C PRO A 44 -12.79 5.01 11.97
N ASP A 45 -11.71 5.76 12.19
CA ASP A 45 -11.60 7.17 11.83
C ASP A 45 -11.34 7.37 10.33
N GLU A 46 -10.86 6.32 9.65
CA GLU A 46 -10.48 6.32 8.23
C GLU A 46 -11.44 5.48 7.37
N LYS A 47 -12.72 5.40 7.77
CA LYS A 47 -13.79 4.68 7.03
C LYS A 47 -13.92 5.11 5.58
N GLU A 48 -13.63 6.37 5.30
CA GLU A 48 -13.63 6.90 3.93
C GLU A 48 -12.52 6.28 3.07
N ALA A 49 -11.35 6.01 3.65
CA ALA A 49 -10.24 5.35 2.95
C ALA A 49 -10.51 3.85 2.79
N ALA A 50 -11.17 3.22 3.77
CA ALA A 50 -11.49 1.79 3.77
C ALA A 50 -12.23 1.33 2.50
N ASN A 51 -13.19 2.13 2.04
CA ASN A 51 -14.04 1.86 0.87
C ASN A 51 -13.47 2.36 -0.46
N LYS A 52 -12.32 3.05 -0.43
CA LYS A 52 -11.69 3.64 -1.61
C LYS A 52 -10.50 2.82 -2.05
N GLN A 53 -10.14 2.99 -3.32
CA GLN A 53 -8.90 2.43 -3.83
C GLN A 53 -7.72 3.30 -3.35
N VAL A 54 -6.78 2.68 -2.65
CA VAL A 54 -5.58 3.37 -2.15
C VAL A 54 -4.38 2.95 -2.98
N VAL A 55 -3.67 3.93 -3.53
CA VAL A 55 -2.45 3.73 -4.30
C VAL A 55 -1.34 4.59 -3.73
N VAL A 56 -0.11 4.08 -3.75
CA VAL A 56 1.07 4.84 -3.34
C VAL A 56 1.79 5.34 -4.58
N VAL A 57 2.03 6.64 -4.64
CA VAL A 57 2.66 7.28 -5.80
C VAL A 57 4.11 7.64 -5.49
N ALA A 58 5.03 7.25 -6.38
CA ALA A 58 6.46 7.53 -6.24
C ALA A 58 7.14 7.74 -7.61
N ASP A 59 8.32 8.38 -7.63
CA ASP A 59 9.11 8.54 -8.87
C ASP A 59 9.97 7.30 -9.18
N LYS A 60 10.40 6.57 -8.14
CA LYS A 60 11.22 5.34 -8.26
C LYS A 60 10.93 4.42 -7.09
N TYR A 61 11.25 3.13 -7.23
CA TYR A 61 11.34 2.22 -6.10
C TYR A 61 12.34 2.73 -5.06
N CYS A 62 12.04 2.52 -3.78
CA CYS A 62 12.92 2.92 -2.69
C CYS A 62 12.71 2.06 -1.43
N ARG A 63 13.63 2.13 -0.48
CA ARG A 63 13.51 1.46 0.83
C ARG A 63 12.95 2.38 1.92
N ARG A 64 12.23 3.44 1.54
CA ARG A 64 11.58 4.35 2.50
C ARG A 64 10.37 3.68 3.13
N GLU A 65 10.08 4.09 4.36
CA GLU A 65 9.01 3.53 5.20
C GLU A 65 7.68 3.37 4.46
N LYS A 66 7.11 4.45 3.88
CA LYS A 66 5.83 4.40 3.15
C LYS A 66 5.85 3.42 1.96
N PHE A 67 6.99 3.25 1.30
CA PHE A 67 7.14 2.31 0.17
C PHE A 67 7.15 0.86 0.68
N LEU A 68 7.89 0.60 1.76
CA LEU A 68 7.95 -0.72 2.39
C LEU A 68 6.61 -1.10 3.05
N GLN A 69 5.94 -0.16 3.71
CA GLN A 69 4.59 -0.34 4.26
C GLN A 69 3.61 -0.69 3.13
N ALA A 70 3.62 0.05 2.02
CA ALA A 70 2.77 -0.26 0.86
C ALA A 70 3.03 -1.67 0.31
N LEU A 71 4.30 -2.08 0.22
CA LEU A 71 4.68 -3.45 -0.15
C LEU A 71 4.11 -4.48 0.83
N ALA A 72 4.27 -4.28 2.14
CA ALA A 72 3.81 -5.20 3.17
C ALA A 72 2.27 -5.34 3.23
N LEU A 73 1.56 -4.25 2.91
CA LEU A 73 0.11 -4.19 2.84
C LEU A 73 -0.45 -4.72 1.51
N GLY A 74 0.41 -4.95 0.52
CA GLY A 74 0.00 -5.34 -0.84
C GLY A 74 -0.51 -4.17 -1.69
N LEU A 75 -0.45 -2.93 -1.21
CA LEU A 75 -0.92 -1.76 -1.96
C LEU A 75 -0.09 -1.56 -3.25
N PRO A 76 -0.73 -1.15 -4.36
CA PRO A 76 -0.03 -0.84 -5.59
C PRO A 76 0.84 0.39 -5.37
N VAL A 77 2.08 0.31 -5.85
CA VAL A 77 2.99 1.44 -5.86
C VAL A 77 3.23 1.80 -7.32
N VAL A 78 2.86 3.02 -7.70
CA VAL A 78 2.77 3.46 -9.10
C VAL A 78 3.62 4.69 -9.34
N HIS A 79 4.07 4.85 -10.58
CA HIS A 79 4.82 6.02 -10.99
C HIS A 79 3.93 7.29 -11.00
N VAL A 80 4.49 8.46 -10.68
CA VAL A 80 3.77 9.76 -10.74
C VAL A 80 3.06 10.03 -12.07
N ARG A 81 3.57 9.44 -13.15
CA ARG A 81 2.99 9.55 -14.50
C ARG A 81 1.56 9.02 -14.57
N TRP A 82 1.22 8.00 -13.79
CA TRP A 82 -0.14 7.45 -13.77
C TRP A 82 -1.18 8.51 -13.39
N VAL A 83 -0.88 9.34 -12.38
CA VAL A 83 -1.78 10.42 -11.95
C VAL A 83 -1.95 11.46 -13.07
N GLN A 84 -0.85 11.80 -13.75
CA GLN A 84 -0.86 12.77 -14.85
C GLN A 84 -1.70 12.26 -16.02
N ASP A 85 -1.54 11.00 -16.39
CA ASP A 85 -2.27 10.39 -17.50
C ASP A 85 -3.75 10.19 -17.13
N CYS A 86 -4.08 9.82 -15.88
CA CYS A 86 -5.46 9.79 -15.39
C CYS A 86 -6.14 11.17 -15.47
N ALA A 87 -5.43 12.22 -15.07
CA ALA A 87 -5.93 13.60 -15.13
C ALA A 87 -6.14 14.05 -16.59
N ALA A 88 -5.20 13.74 -17.49
CA ALA A 88 -5.30 14.10 -18.90
C ALA A 88 -6.47 13.39 -19.62
N HIS A 89 -6.77 12.15 -19.24
CA HIS A 89 -7.87 11.37 -19.82
C HIS A 89 -9.20 11.53 -19.06
N HIS A 90 -9.23 12.33 -17.99
CA HIS A 90 -10.37 12.45 -17.07
C HIS A 90 -10.94 11.08 -16.63
N LYS A 91 -10.06 10.10 -16.44
CA LYS A 91 -10.45 8.71 -16.18
C LYS A 91 -9.41 8.01 -15.32
N LEU A 92 -9.87 7.14 -14.42
CA LEU A 92 -9.00 6.24 -13.69
C LEU A 92 -8.49 5.13 -14.64
N LEU A 93 -7.23 5.24 -15.04
CA LEU A 93 -6.57 4.25 -15.90
C LEU A 93 -6.09 3.05 -15.07
N SER A 94 -5.94 1.89 -15.70
CA SER A 94 -5.26 0.76 -15.05
C SER A 94 -3.83 1.13 -14.71
N TRP A 95 -3.41 0.84 -13.48
CA TRP A 95 -2.05 1.12 -13.02
C TRP A 95 -1.03 0.05 -13.41
N ALA A 96 -1.44 -1.06 -14.05
CA ALA A 96 -0.55 -2.18 -14.34
C ALA A 96 0.72 -1.74 -15.10
N ALA A 97 0.57 -0.86 -16.09
CA ALA A 97 1.69 -0.31 -16.89
C ALA A 97 2.57 0.70 -16.13
N TYR A 98 2.09 1.20 -14.98
CA TYR A 98 2.76 2.24 -14.20
C TYR A 98 3.31 1.70 -12.88
N GLN A 99 3.14 0.40 -12.61
CA GLN A 99 3.51 -0.23 -11.36
C GLN A 99 5.03 -0.28 -11.23
N LEU A 100 5.54 0.25 -10.12
CA LEU A 100 6.97 0.25 -9.82
C LEU A 100 7.42 -1.13 -9.33
N PRO A 101 8.67 -1.53 -9.62
CA PRO A 101 9.22 -2.77 -9.11
C PRO A 101 9.32 -2.74 -7.57
N SER A 102 9.36 -3.91 -6.95
CA SER A 102 9.42 -4.05 -5.49
C SER A 102 10.75 -3.59 -4.91
N GLY A 103 11.80 -3.54 -5.74
CA GLY A 103 13.12 -3.04 -5.37
C GLY A 103 14.23 -3.96 -5.86
N GLU A 104 15.44 -3.69 -5.41
CA GLU A 104 16.64 -4.48 -5.71
C GLU A 104 16.86 -5.56 -4.64
N SER A 105 17.16 -6.76 -5.13
CA SER A 105 17.52 -7.90 -4.29
C SER A 105 19.03 -7.99 -4.16
N ALA A 106 19.55 -7.73 -2.95
CA ALA A 106 20.95 -8.01 -2.64
C ALA A 106 21.27 -9.51 -2.69
N PHE A 107 20.28 -10.38 -2.45
CA PHE A 107 20.44 -11.83 -2.53
C PHE A 107 20.60 -12.33 -3.97
N LEU A 108 20.07 -11.59 -4.95
CA LEU A 108 20.16 -11.90 -6.38
C LEU A 108 21.07 -10.89 -7.11
N ASP A 109 22.20 -10.51 -6.49
CA ASP A 109 23.23 -9.64 -7.08
C ASP A 109 22.70 -8.30 -7.65
N GLY A 110 21.77 -7.67 -6.93
CA GLY A 110 21.18 -6.38 -7.32
C GLY A 110 20.07 -6.50 -8.37
N THR A 111 19.61 -7.71 -8.69
CA THR A 111 18.48 -7.91 -9.62
C THR A 111 17.24 -7.14 -9.14
N VAL A 112 16.64 -6.37 -10.04
CA VAL A 112 15.39 -5.64 -9.79
C VAL A 112 14.23 -6.63 -9.87
N ILE A 113 13.52 -6.82 -8.76
CA ILE A 113 12.38 -7.73 -8.70
C ILE A 113 11.11 -7.00 -9.13
N SER A 114 10.51 -7.46 -10.22
CA SER A 114 9.19 -7.03 -10.65
C SER A 114 8.13 -7.43 -9.62
N ARG A 115 7.19 -6.53 -9.33
CA ARG A 115 5.98 -6.91 -8.62
C ARG A 115 5.05 -7.61 -9.61
N ALA A 116 4.73 -8.88 -9.36
CA ALA A 116 3.68 -9.55 -10.13
C ALA A 116 2.38 -8.74 -9.96
N HIS A 117 1.84 -8.22 -11.05
CA HIS A 117 0.50 -7.65 -11.04
C HIS A 117 -0.46 -8.75 -10.57
N GLN A 118 -1.15 -8.51 -9.47
CA GLN A 118 -2.18 -9.40 -8.96
C GLN A 118 -3.50 -8.94 -9.60
N PRO A 119 -4.03 -9.64 -10.62
CA PRO A 119 -5.31 -9.28 -11.19
C PRO A 119 -6.40 -9.34 -10.11
N GLY A 120 -7.27 -8.34 -10.08
CA GLY A 120 -8.32 -8.23 -9.06
C GLY A 120 -7.89 -7.52 -7.77
N LEU A 121 -6.72 -6.86 -7.74
CA LEU A 121 -6.40 -5.90 -6.66
C LEU A 121 -7.09 -4.54 -6.85
N GLU A 122 -7.92 -4.41 -7.89
CA GLU A 122 -8.79 -3.26 -8.11
C GLU A 122 -9.99 -3.42 -7.16
N GLY A 123 -9.97 -2.67 -6.06
CA GLY A 123 -10.94 -2.81 -4.99
C GLY A 123 -10.72 -1.79 -3.88
N SER A 124 -11.52 -1.91 -2.83
CA SER A 124 -11.39 -1.08 -1.65
C SER A 124 -10.13 -1.46 -0.85
N LEU A 125 -9.57 -0.51 -0.09
CA LEU A 125 -8.43 -0.76 0.81
C LEU A 125 -8.66 -2.00 1.68
N GLU A 126 -9.87 -2.20 2.18
CA GLU A 126 -10.25 -3.38 2.96
C GLU A 126 -10.00 -4.68 2.20
N THR A 127 -10.54 -4.81 0.98
CA THR A 127 -10.36 -6.01 0.16
C THR A 127 -8.88 -6.26 -0.18
N MET A 128 -8.10 -5.20 -0.37
CA MET A 128 -6.67 -5.30 -0.65
C MET A 128 -5.90 -5.83 0.57
N VAL A 129 -6.23 -5.33 1.76
CA VAL A 129 -5.62 -5.75 3.03
C VAL A 129 -6.00 -7.19 3.39
N GLU A 130 -7.21 -7.62 3.04
CA GLU A 130 -7.66 -9.01 3.24
C GLU A 130 -6.96 -10.01 2.33
N ARG A 131 -6.82 -9.68 1.04
CA ARG A 131 -6.24 -10.55 0.00
C ARG A 131 -4.72 -10.68 0.09
N ARG A 132 -4.06 -9.82 0.87
CA ARG A 132 -2.59 -9.82 0.94
C ARG A 132 -2.04 -11.15 1.46
N PRO A 133 -0.88 -11.61 0.95
CA PRO A 133 -0.23 -12.82 1.46
C PRO A 133 0.12 -12.70 2.94
N ARG A 134 -0.43 -13.61 3.78
CA ARG A 134 -0.11 -13.68 5.21
C ARG A 134 1.03 -14.66 5.45
N LEU A 135 2.27 -14.25 5.15
CA LEU A 135 3.47 -15.10 5.20
C LEU A 135 3.73 -15.78 6.56
N LEU A 136 3.23 -15.16 7.63
CA LEU A 136 3.40 -15.61 9.02
C LEU A 136 2.13 -16.28 9.59
N SER A 137 1.08 -16.45 8.79
CA SER A 137 -0.15 -17.12 9.26
C SER A 137 0.17 -18.55 9.68
N GLY A 138 -0.27 -18.91 10.90
CA GLY A 138 -0.01 -20.22 11.49
C GLY A 138 1.43 -20.46 11.95
N LYS A 139 2.31 -19.44 11.91
CA LYS A 139 3.72 -19.56 12.34
C LYS A 139 3.94 -18.85 13.68
N ARG A 140 4.79 -19.44 14.53
CA ARG A 140 5.31 -18.78 15.75
C ARG A 140 6.66 -18.14 15.42
N MET A 141 6.79 -16.84 15.64
CA MET A 141 8.02 -16.09 15.37
C MET A 141 8.43 -15.22 16.55
N VAL A 142 9.74 -15.05 16.70
CA VAL A 142 10.36 -14.12 17.65
C VAL A 142 11.12 -13.09 16.82
N PHE A 143 10.87 -11.81 17.08
CA PHE A 143 11.68 -10.71 16.55
C PHE A 143 12.67 -10.28 17.63
N VAL A 144 13.95 -10.23 17.28
CA VAL A 144 14.99 -9.58 18.09
C VAL A 144 15.28 -8.26 17.38
N VAL A 145 15.02 -7.16 18.07
CA VAL A 145 15.23 -5.79 17.57
C VAL A 145 16.64 -5.33 17.95
#